data_AF-I0HP48-F1
#
_entry.id   AF-I0HP48-F1
#
_cell.length_a   1.000
_cell.length_b   1.000
_cell.length_c   1.000
_cell.angle_alpha   90.00
_cell.angle_beta   90.00
_cell.angle_gamma   90.00
#
_symmetry.space_group_name_H-M   'P 1'
#
loop_
_entity.id
_entity.type
_entity.pdbx_description
1 polymer ?
#
loop_
_entity_poly.entity_id
_entity_poly.type
_entity_poly.pdbx_seq_one_letter_code
_entity_poly.pdbx_strand_id
1 'polypeptide(L)'
;MRRLLPLLALAAALPAAADDYLPMWVPKSTESRWEAVRGPYPLALEGRRFVDDVLSATVVERRFEQESERTRYRYEWTCNAPGGGCSGDRPSIAGLGRTMTEENPTGRTRWTSVRSLESFDVPAQLLALDAENRTLASVDTVVAVRDGQFMLPLPPLLARLPAALPRPATVRLLLALPRAEGQAGIKLSSEQFDELASRTPQWMPPAERLAVYREELKARLLAEDDAGALPVFEKIAAVGEPLPAVFTYRWGLSLMKAGRSEEGRAKLQAYLKQAGAQAPDAEAARRWLKATAPR
;
A
#
# COMPACT_ATOMS: atom_id res chain seq x y z
N MET A 1 -13.40 -29.01 -33.93
CA MET A 1 -13.78 -30.32 -34.50
C MET A 1 -12.87 -31.39 -33.93
N ARG A 2 -13.28 -32.08 -32.84
CA ARG A 2 -12.52 -33.19 -32.24
C ARG A 2 -13.38 -34.44 -32.28
N ARG A 3 -12.73 -35.54 -32.65
CA ARG A 3 -13.29 -36.76 -33.24
C ARG A 3 -14.18 -37.52 -32.26
N LEU A 4 -15.41 -37.81 -32.69
CA LEU A 4 -16.23 -38.92 -32.18
C LEU A 4 -15.56 -40.22 -32.61
N LEU A 5 -15.18 -41.06 -31.64
CA LEU A 5 -14.78 -42.45 -31.86
C LEU A 5 -15.98 -43.34 -31.51
N PRO A 6 -16.45 -44.20 -32.42
CA PRO A 6 -17.51 -45.15 -32.12
C PRO A 6 -16.88 -46.36 -31.42
N LEU A 7 -17.27 -46.62 -30.17
CA LEU A 7 -16.97 -47.88 -29.49
C LEU A 7 -18.11 -48.85 -29.78
N LEU A 8 -17.94 -49.66 -30.82
CA LEU A 8 -18.77 -50.82 -31.12
C LEU A 8 -18.01 -52.09 -30.77
N ALA A 9 -18.59 -52.83 -29.82
CA ALA A 9 -18.62 -54.28 -29.62
C ALA A 9 -17.32 -55.10 -29.60
N LEU A 10 -17.04 -55.70 -28.44
CA LEU A 10 -16.56 -57.07 -28.36
C LEU A 10 -17.62 -57.89 -27.60
N ALA A 11 -18.40 -58.69 -28.35
CA ALA A 11 -19.34 -59.64 -27.79
C ALA A 11 -18.65 -61.00 -27.65
N ALA A 12 -18.39 -61.42 -26.41
CA ALA A 12 -18.08 -62.81 -26.08
C ALA A 12 -19.38 -63.47 -25.57
N ALA A 13 -19.72 -64.63 -26.11
CA ALA A 13 -20.96 -65.34 -25.84
C ALA A 13 -21.10 -65.71 -24.35
N LEU A 14 -22.15 -65.20 -23.72
CA LEU A 14 -22.60 -65.50 -22.35
C LEU A 14 -24.02 -66.11 -22.40
N PRO A 15 -24.42 -66.93 -21.42
CA PRO A 15 -25.71 -67.63 -21.43
C PRO A 15 -26.89 -66.66 -21.33
N ALA A 16 -27.98 -67.02 -22.02
CA ALA A 16 -29.13 -66.20 -22.42
C ALA A 16 -30.13 -65.83 -21.29
N ALA A 17 -29.65 -65.43 -20.11
CA ALA A 17 -30.51 -64.91 -19.03
C ALA A 17 -30.10 -63.50 -18.54
N ALA A 18 -29.18 -62.83 -19.25
CA ALA A 18 -28.61 -61.54 -18.84
C ALA A 18 -29.30 -60.32 -19.50
N ASP A 19 -30.32 -60.51 -20.34
CA ASP A 19 -30.89 -59.45 -21.18
C ASP A 19 -31.78 -58.45 -20.42
N ASP A 20 -32.26 -58.82 -19.22
CA ASP A 20 -33.16 -57.99 -18.41
C ASP A 20 -32.43 -56.90 -17.60
N TYR A 21 -31.13 -57.06 -17.36
CA TYR A 21 -30.33 -56.15 -16.52
C TYR A 21 -29.35 -55.34 -17.37
N LEU A 22 -29.55 -54.02 -17.39
CA LEU A 22 -28.63 -53.10 -18.07
C LEU A 22 -27.69 -52.45 -17.05
N PRO A 23 -26.37 -52.55 -17.24
CA PRO A 23 -25.43 -51.80 -16.43
C PRO A 23 -25.40 -50.34 -16.90
N MET A 24 -25.54 -49.39 -15.98
CA MET A 24 -25.55 -47.97 -16.32
C MET A 24 -24.89 -47.08 -15.26
N TRP A 25 -24.40 -45.93 -15.72
CA TRP A 25 -23.94 -44.85 -14.86
C TRP A 25 -25.11 -43.99 -14.43
N VAL A 26 -25.41 -43.97 -13.13
CA VAL A 26 -26.50 -43.15 -12.58
C VAL A 26 -25.91 -41.93 -11.86
N PRO A 27 -26.37 -40.71 -12.16
CA PRO A 27 -25.92 -39.51 -11.47
C PRO A 27 -26.32 -39.56 -9.99
N LYS A 28 -25.37 -39.35 -9.10
CA LYS A 28 -25.56 -39.34 -7.64
C LYS A 28 -25.67 -37.93 -7.08
N SER A 29 -24.84 -37.01 -7.58
CA SER A 29 -24.78 -35.63 -7.13
C SER A 29 -24.10 -34.76 -8.18
N THR A 30 -24.54 -33.51 -8.29
CA THR A 30 -23.92 -32.48 -9.13
C THR A 30 -23.62 -31.26 -8.26
N GLU A 31 -22.38 -30.76 -8.34
CA GLU A 31 -21.92 -29.59 -7.59
C GLU A 31 -21.30 -28.59 -8.57
N SER A 32 -21.61 -27.31 -8.40
CA SER A 32 -20.97 -26.21 -9.16
C SER A 32 -19.75 -25.71 -8.40
N ARG A 33 -18.64 -25.49 -9.11
CA ARG A 33 -17.40 -24.94 -8.56
C ARG A 33 -16.89 -23.81 -9.44
N TRP A 34 -16.38 -22.76 -8.80
CA TRP A 34 -15.63 -21.72 -9.47
C TRP A 34 -14.15 -22.04 -9.37
N GLU A 35 -13.47 -22.10 -10.52
CA GLU A 35 -12.04 -22.35 -10.59
C GLU A 35 -11.34 -21.23 -11.36
N ALA A 36 -10.19 -20.81 -10.84
CA ALA A 36 -9.39 -19.79 -11.49
C ALA A 36 -8.75 -20.36 -12.76
N VAL A 37 -8.98 -19.71 -13.90
CA VAL A 37 -8.37 -20.07 -15.17
C VAL A 37 -6.87 -19.79 -15.07
N ARG A 38 -6.01 -20.75 -15.41
CA ARG A 38 -4.55 -20.59 -15.31
C ARG A 38 -4.06 -19.37 -16.09
N GLY A 39 -3.28 -18.53 -15.44
CA GLY A 39 -2.53 -17.46 -16.09
C GLY A 39 -1.76 -16.62 -15.06
N PRO A 40 -0.82 -15.76 -15.49
CA PRO A 40 -0.43 -14.64 -14.66
C PRO A 40 -1.62 -13.68 -14.55
N TYR A 41 -2.10 -13.42 -13.34
CA TYR A 41 -3.23 -12.51 -13.11
C TYR A 41 -2.74 -11.06 -13.06
N PRO A 42 -3.47 -10.10 -13.65
CA PRO A 42 -3.10 -8.71 -13.57
C PRO A 42 -3.20 -8.20 -12.13
N LEU A 43 -2.25 -7.37 -11.74
CA LEU A 43 -2.21 -6.75 -10.42
C LEU A 43 -2.98 -5.42 -10.43
N ALA A 44 -3.71 -5.15 -9.35
CA ALA A 44 -4.43 -3.90 -9.13
C ALA A 44 -4.32 -3.45 -7.66
N LEU A 45 -4.84 -2.25 -7.36
CA LEU A 45 -4.88 -1.71 -6.00
C LEU A 45 -6.31 -1.60 -5.47
N GLU A 46 -6.53 -2.17 -4.30
CA GLU A 46 -7.77 -2.11 -3.52
C GLU A 46 -7.50 -1.69 -2.07
N GLY A 47 -8.58 -1.41 -1.31
CA GLY A 47 -8.46 -1.11 0.12
C GLY A 47 -7.60 0.11 0.43
N ARG A 48 -7.62 1.12 -0.46
CA ARG A 48 -6.81 2.33 -0.37
C ARG A 48 -7.21 3.10 0.89
N ARG A 49 -6.25 3.38 1.76
CA ARG A 49 -6.47 4.10 3.00
C ARG A 49 -5.38 5.11 3.23
N PHE A 50 -5.79 6.22 3.83
CA PHE A 50 -4.88 7.22 4.35
C PHE A 50 -5.01 7.17 5.87
N VAL A 51 -3.89 6.93 6.55
CA VAL A 51 -3.82 6.90 8.01
C VAL A 51 -2.63 7.77 8.41
N ASP A 52 -2.90 8.80 9.18
CA ASP A 52 -1.93 9.81 9.63
C ASP A 52 -1.19 10.50 8.47
N ASP A 53 0.06 10.14 8.21
CA ASP A 53 0.90 10.68 7.14
C ASP A 53 1.27 9.62 6.09
N VAL A 54 0.64 8.45 6.16
CA VAL A 54 0.94 7.28 5.36
C VAL A 54 -0.22 6.94 4.45
N LEU A 55 0.10 6.83 3.16
CA LEU A 55 -0.76 6.23 2.16
C LEU A 55 -0.55 4.72 2.12
N SER A 56 -1.62 3.94 2.26
CA SER A 56 -1.58 2.48 2.19
C SER A 56 -2.59 1.93 1.20
N ALA A 57 -2.26 0.81 0.58
CA ALA A 57 -3.22 0.03 -0.20
C ALA A 57 -2.83 -1.46 -0.24
N THR A 58 -3.78 -2.27 -0.66
CA THR A 58 -3.59 -3.70 -0.89
C THR A 58 -3.43 -3.96 -2.39
N VAL A 59 -2.37 -4.68 -2.74
CA VAL A 59 -2.15 -5.23 -4.08
C VAL A 59 -2.97 -6.51 -4.20
N VAL A 60 -3.84 -6.56 -5.19
CA VAL A 60 -4.70 -7.71 -5.48
C VAL A 60 -4.39 -8.27 -6.87
N GLU A 61 -4.51 -9.57 -7.01
CA GLU A 61 -4.59 -10.28 -8.28
C GLU A 61 -6.04 -10.30 -8.73
N ARG A 62 -6.31 -9.79 -9.94
CA ARG A 62 -7.63 -9.94 -10.57
C ARG A 62 -7.68 -11.29 -11.27
N ARG A 63 -8.31 -12.27 -10.63
CA ARG A 63 -8.42 -13.64 -11.14
C ARG A 63 -9.66 -13.79 -12.01
N PHE A 64 -9.47 -14.35 -13.19
CA PHE A 64 -10.57 -14.79 -14.03
C PHE A 64 -10.98 -16.20 -13.62
N GLU A 65 -12.22 -16.38 -13.19
CA GLU A 65 -12.76 -17.66 -12.77
C GLU A 65 -13.83 -18.15 -13.75
N GLN A 66 -13.81 -19.45 -14.02
CA GLN A 66 -14.81 -20.16 -14.81
C GLN A 66 -15.56 -21.13 -13.90
N GLU A 67 -16.88 -21.21 -14.07
CA GLU A 67 -17.70 -22.19 -13.38
C GLU A 67 -17.69 -23.53 -14.13
N SER A 68 -17.46 -24.60 -13.41
CA SER A 68 -17.65 -25.98 -13.86
C SER A 68 -18.70 -26.68 -13.00
N GLU A 69 -19.44 -27.59 -13.62
CA GLU A 69 -20.31 -28.54 -12.93
C GLU A 69 -19.62 -29.90 -12.87
N ARG A 70 -19.49 -30.43 -11.66
CA ARG A 70 -18.92 -31.73 -11.40
C ARG A 70 -20.04 -32.70 -11.02
N THR A 71 -20.29 -33.67 -11.88
CA THR A 71 -21.28 -34.73 -11.64
C THR A 71 -20.58 -36.02 -11.25
N ARG A 72 -20.95 -36.58 -10.10
CA ARG A 72 -20.51 -37.92 -9.67
C ARG A 72 -21.52 -38.95 -10.11
N TYR A 73 -21.07 -39.96 -10.83
CA TYR A 73 -21.87 -41.11 -11.23
C TYR A 73 -21.47 -42.32 -10.39
N ARG A 74 -22.45 -43.16 -10.08
CA ARG A 74 -22.25 -44.50 -9.52
C ARG A 74 -22.62 -45.53 -10.58
N TYR A 75 -21.81 -46.57 -10.69
CA TYR A 75 -22.14 -47.68 -11.56
C TYR A 75 -23.16 -48.59 -10.87
N GLU A 76 -24.35 -48.70 -11.45
CA GLU A 76 -25.48 -49.45 -10.92
C GLU A 76 -26.12 -50.33 -12.00
N TRP A 77 -27.05 -51.18 -11.57
CA TRP A 77 -27.88 -52.02 -12.44
C TRP A 77 -29.29 -51.44 -12.53
N THR A 78 -29.88 -51.46 -13.71
CA THR A 78 -31.31 -51.18 -13.88
C THR A 78 -32.02 -52.35 -14.55
N CYS A 79 -33.25 -52.58 -14.12
CA CYS A 79 -34.14 -53.60 -14.67
C CYS A 79 -34.87 -53.00 -15.88
N ASN A 80 -34.70 -53.58 -17.07
CA ASN A 80 -35.31 -53.08 -18.31
C ASN A 80 -36.51 -53.94 -18.78
N ALA A 81 -37.02 -54.83 -17.93
CA ALA A 81 -38.17 -55.67 -18.26
C ALA A 81 -39.45 -54.81 -18.39
N PRO A 82 -40.20 -54.87 -19.51
CA PRO A 82 -41.37 -54.02 -19.77
C PRO A 82 -42.56 -54.20 -18.79
N GLY A 83 -42.46 -55.11 -17.81
CA GLY A 83 -43.45 -55.32 -16.74
C GLY A 83 -42.89 -55.21 -15.32
N GLY A 84 -41.66 -54.68 -15.13
CA GLY A 84 -41.05 -54.47 -13.80
C GLY A 84 -40.52 -55.72 -13.09
N GLY A 85 -40.66 -56.90 -13.71
CA GLY A 85 -40.11 -58.16 -13.19
C GLY A 85 -38.84 -58.53 -13.91
N CYS A 86 -37.68 -58.30 -13.29
CA CYS A 86 -36.45 -58.96 -13.72
C CYS A 86 -36.39 -60.36 -13.10
N SER A 87 -36.11 -61.37 -13.91
CA SER A 87 -36.01 -62.76 -13.45
C SER A 87 -34.55 -63.19 -13.32
N GLY A 88 -34.23 -64.02 -12.31
CA GLY A 88 -32.90 -64.58 -12.09
C GLY A 88 -32.00 -63.82 -11.10
N ASP A 89 -30.84 -64.41 -10.81
CA ASP A 89 -29.82 -63.80 -9.95
C ASP A 89 -29.10 -62.67 -10.69
N ARG A 90 -28.83 -61.56 -9.97
CA ARG A 90 -28.09 -60.43 -10.53
C ARG A 90 -26.71 -60.88 -11.03
N PRO A 91 -26.32 -60.57 -12.27
CA PRO A 91 -25.00 -60.92 -12.75
C PRO A 91 -23.90 -60.23 -11.92
N SER A 92 -22.77 -60.91 -11.72
CA SER A 92 -21.59 -60.30 -11.11
C SER A 92 -20.77 -59.58 -12.20
N ILE A 93 -20.89 -58.25 -12.29
CA ILE A 93 -20.02 -57.42 -13.15
C ILE A 93 -18.84 -56.86 -12.35
N ALA A 94 -17.65 -56.98 -12.93
CA ALA A 94 -16.45 -56.31 -12.42
C ALA A 94 -16.62 -54.78 -12.47
N GLY A 95 -16.62 -54.13 -11.31
CA GLY A 95 -16.71 -52.67 -11.20
C GLY A 95 -18.05 -52.14 -10.68
N LEU A 96 -18.98 -52.99 -10.27
CA LEU A 96 -20.16 -52.57 -9.50
C LEU A 96 -19.72 -51.80 -8.23
N GLY A 97 -20.34 -50.65 -7.98
CA GLY A 97 -19.96 -49.76 -6.88
C GLY A 97 -18.79 -48.83 -7.18
N ARG A 98 -18.15 -48.91 -8.36
CA ARG A 98 -17.21 -47.88 -8.81
C ARG A 98 -17.94 -46.55 -9.01
N THR A 99 -17.21 -45.47 -8.75
CA THR A 99 -17.66 -44.11 -9.01
C THR A 99 -16.83 -43.50 -10.12
N MET A 100 -17.50 -42.72 -10.97
CA MET A 100 -16.87 -41.91 -12.01
C MET A 100 -17.22 -40.45 -11.73
N THR A 101 -16.31 -39.54 -12.07
CA THR A 101 -16.56 -38.10 -12.04
C THR A 101 -16.47 -37.58 -13.46
N GLU A 102 -17.46 -36.79 -13.87
CA GLU A 102 -17.41 -35.97 -15.07
C GLU A 102 -17.43 -34.50 -14.66
N GLU A 103 -16.69 -33.67 -15.39
CA GLU A 103 -16.62 -32.24 -15.15
C GLU A 103 -16.86 -31.49 -16.46
N ASN A 104 -17.87 -30.61 -16.46
CA ASN A 104 -18.31 -29.88 -17.64
C ASN A 104 -18.32 -28.37 -17.36
N PRO A 105 -17.63 -27.55 -18.18
CA PRO A 105 -17.68 -26.10 -18.02
C PRO A 105 -19.08 -25.57 -18.38
N THR A 106 -19.65 -24.71 -17.54
CA THR A 106 -21.00 -24.12 -17.79
C THR A 106 -20.96 -22.92 -18.73
N GLY A 107 -19.76 -22.38 -18.97
CA GLY A 107 -19.55 -21.14 -19.72
C GLY A 107 -19.75 -19.86 -18.90
N ARG A 108 -20.18 -19.95 -17.64
CA ARG A 108 -20.26 -18.79 -16.74
C ARG A 108 -18.86 -18.39 -16.27
N THR A 109 -18.59 -17.09 -16.29
CA THR A 109 -17.28 -16.52 -15.97
C THR A 109 -17.43 -15.30 -15.06
N ARG A 110 -16.43 -15.03 -14.24
CA ARG A 110 -16.39 -13.85 -13.36
C ARG A 110 -14.95 -13.40 -13.10
N TRP A 111 -14.80 -12.14 -12.70
CA TRP A 111 -13.56 -11.62 -12.15
C TRP A 111 -13.65 -11.57 -10.63
N THR A 112 -12.63 -12.05 -9.93
CA THR A 112 -12.51 -11.95 -8.48
C THR A 112 -11.19 -11.26 -8.12
N SER A 113 -11.20 -10.48 -7.04
CA SER A 113 -9.98 -9.87 -6.51
C SER A 113 -9.50 -10.69 -5.33
N VAL A 114 -8.26 -11.16 -5.40
CA VAL A 114 -7.62 -11.91 -4.33
C VAL A 114 -6.36 -11.18 -3.91
N ARG A 115 -6.15 -10.96 -2.61
CA ARG A 115 -4.91 -10.35 -2.12
C ARG A 115 -3.70 -11.11 -2.65
N SER A 116 -2.75 -10.39 -3.24
CA SER A 116 -1.48 -11.00 -3.66
C SER A 116 -0.63 -11.29 -2.43
N LEU A 117 0.11 -12.40 -2.45
CA LEU A 117 1.11 -12.72 -1.42
C LEU A 117 2.53 -12.41 -1.90
N GLU A 118 2.66 -11.83 -3.09
CA GLU A 118 3.95 -11.47 -3.65
C GLU A 118 4.57 -10.29 -2.90
N SER A 119 5.89 -10.34 -2.76
CA SER A 119 6.70 -9.28 -2.18
C SER A 119 7.73 -8.81 -3.20
N PHE A 120 7.75 -7.51 -3.46
CA PHE A 120 8.61 -6.90 -4.46
C PHE A 120 8.71 -5.40 -4.21
N ASP A 121 9.71 -4.76 -4.82
CA ASP A 121 9.89 -3.32 -4.78
C ASP A 121 9.48 -2.74 -6.13
N VAL A 122 8.66 -1.69 -6.12
CA VAL A 122 8.19 -1.03 -7.35
C VAL A 122 8.61 0.43 -7.41
N PRO A 123 9.05 0.89 -8.59
CA PRO A 123 9.13 2.31 -8.86
C PRO A 123 7.76 2.97 -8.67
N ALA A 124 7.78 4.09 -7.97
CA ALA A 124 6.59 4.87 -7.68
C ALA A 124 6.86 6.35 -7.92
N GLN A 125 5.83 7.06 -8.38
CA GLN A 125 5.85 8.50 -8.50
C GLN A 125 4.67 9.09 -7.74
N LEU A 126 4.98 9.93 -6.75
CA LEU A 126 4.02 10.76 -6.06
C LEU A 126 3.94 12.11 -6.76
N LEU A 127 2.73 12.48 -7.17
CA LEU A 127 2.44 13.74 -7.83
C LEU A 127 1.48 14.55 -6.98
N ALA A 128 1.78 15.82 -6.80
CA ALA A 128 0.83 16.79 -6.30
C ALA A 128 0.36 17.65 -7.47
N LEU A 129 -0.95 17.72 -7.68
CA LEU A 129 -1.58 18.29 -8.87
C LEU A 129 -2.51 19.44 -8.49
N ASP A 130 -2.60 20.46 -9.34
CA ASP A 130 -3.61 21.52 -9.22
C ASP A 130 -5.00 21.08 -9.75
N ALA A 131 -5.97 22.01 -9.74
CA ALA A 131 -7.33 21.74 -10.18
C ALA A 131 -7.41 21.43 -11.69
N GLU A 132 -6.46 21.94 -12.48
CA GLU A 132 -6.31 21.65 -13.91
C GLU A 132 -5.45 20.41 -14.20
N ASN A 133 -5.11 19.63 -13.16
CA ASN A 133 -4.32 18.40 -13.24
C ASN A 133 -2.87 18.63 -13.71
N ARG A 134 -2.32 19.83 -13.53
CA ARG A 134 -0.90 20.14 -13.77
C ARG A 134 -0.07 19.80 -12.52
N THR A 135 1.16 19.33 -12.73
CA THR A 135 2.06 18.95 -11.64
C THR A 135 2.63 20.17 -10.93
N LEU A 136 2.32 20.29 -9.64
CA LEU A 136 2.89 21.28 -8.72
C LEU A 136 4.21 20.79 -8.11
N ALA A 137 4.26 19.50 -7.76
CA ALA A 137 5.46 18.84 -7.25
C ALA A 137 5.45 17.34 -7.57
N SER A 138 6.63 16.74 -7.66
CA SER A 138 6.80 15.30 -7.83
C SER A 138 7.91 14.75 -6.95
N VAL A 139 7.71 13.52 -6.49
CA VAL A 139 8.72 12.70 -5.82
C VAL A 139 8.73 11.34 -6.46
N ASP A 140 9.88 10.96 -6.99
CA ASP A 140 10.15 9.58 -7.39
C ASP A 140 10.66 8.82 -6.17
N THR A 141 10.18 7.60 -5.99
CA THR A 141 10.54 6.75 -4.86
C THR A 141 10.41 5.28 -5.24
N VAL A 142 10.81 4.40 -4.34
CA VAL A 142 10.59 2.96 -4.44
C VAL A 142 9.65 2.54 -3.32
N VAL A 143 8.56 1.86 -3.67
CA VAL A 143 7.59 1.35 -2.72
C VAL A 143 7.83 -0.14 -2.52
N ALA A 144 8.07 -0.51 -1.27
CA ALA A 144 8.15 -1.90 -0.86
C ALA A 144 6.74 -2.47 -0.69
N VAL A 145 6.37 -3.43 -1.56
CA VAL A 145 5.18 -4.26 -1.39
C VAL A 145 5.58 -5.49 -0.60
N ARG A 146 4.93 -5.74 0.53
CA ARG A 146 5.15 -6.89 1.41
C ARG A 146 3.81 -7.54 1.71
N ASP A 147 3.71 -8.84 1.44
CA ASP A 147 2.48 -9.62 1.57
C ASP A 147 1.27 -8.93 0.89
N GLY A 148 1.48 -8.36 -0.30
CA GLY A 148 0.46 -7.60 -1.03
C GLY A 148 -0.01 -6.31 -0.34
N GLN A 149 0.76 -5.73 0.56
CA GLN A 149 0.47 -4.41 1.14
C GLN A 149 1.66 -3.48 0.97
N PHE A 150 1.39 -2.19 0.87
CA PHE A 150 2.43 -1.18 0.96
C PHE A 150 2.01 -0.01 1.82
N MET A 151 3.03 0.70 2.30
CA MET A 151 2.92 1.96 3.02
C MET A 151 3.86 2.96 2.38
N LEU A 152 3.37 4.16 2.14
CA LEU A 152 4.13 5.23 1.53
C LEU A 152 3.94 6.53 2.30
N PRO A 153 5.00 7.04 2.96
CA PRO A 153 4.95 8.32 3.66
C PRO A 153 4.84 9.48 2.67
N LEU A 154 3.94 10.42 2.97
CA LEU A 154 3.71 11.63 2.18
C LEU A 154 4.56 12.87 2.52
N PRO A 155 5.19 13.03 3.71
CA PRO A 155 6.00 14.20 4.03
C PRO A 155 7.05 14.58 2.96
N PRO A 156 7.74 13.65 2.27
CA PRO A 156 8.68 14.00 1.20
C PRO A 156 8.03 14.76 0.04
N LEU A 157 6.79 14.42 -0.33
CA LEU A 157 6.04 15.14 -1.38
C LEU A 157 5.68 16.54 -0.91
N LEU A 158 5.23 16.65 0.34
CA LEU A 158 4.88 17.94 0.92
C LEU A 158 6.07 18.89 0.93
N ALA A 159 7.25 18.43 1.33
CA ALA A 159 8.47 19.23 1.36
C ALA A 159 8.84 19.88 0.01
N ARG A 160 8.34 19.35 -1.11
CA ARG A 160 8.64 19.85 -2.46
C ARG A 160 7.60 20.82 -3.04
N LEU A 161 6.49 21.03 -2.35
CA LEU A 161 5.44 21.88 -2.88
C LEU A 161 5.82 23.37 -2.81
N PRO A 162 5.39 24.16 -3.82
CA PRO A 162 5.70 25.59 -3.88
C PRO A 162 5.00 26.37 -2.77
N ALA A 163 5.73 27.26 -2.10
CA ALA A 163 5.22 28.08 -1.00
C ALA A 163 4.04 28.98 -1.39
N ALA A 164 3.98 29.42 -2.65
CA ALA A 164 2.93 30.31 -3.17
C ALA A 164 1.61 29.59 -3.51
N LEU A 165 1.63 28.26 -3.66
CA LEU A 165 0.48 27.43 -3.99
C LEU A 165 0.35 26.32 -2.95
N PRO A 166 -0.15 26.66 -1.75
CA PRO A 166 -0.11 25.82 -0.57
C PRO A 166 -1.24 24.78 -0.58
N ARG A 167 -1.84 24.44 -1.72
CA ARG A 167 -2.82 23.36 -1.74
C ARG A 167 -2.89 22.67 -3.11
N PRO A 168 -2.40 21.43 -3.24
CA PRO A 168 -2.75 20.62 -4.39
C PRO A 168 -4.24 20.28 -4.33
N ALA A 169 -4.91 20.32 -5.48
CA ALA A 169 -6.27 19.84 -5.61
C ALA A 169 -6.33 18.30 -5.57
N THR A 170 -5.23 17.63 -5.87
CA THR A 170 -5.14 16.17 -5.88
C THR A 170 -3.72 15.72 -5.62
N VAL A 171 -3.54 14.75 -4.72
CA VAL A 171 -2.31 13.95 -4.67
C VAL A 171 -2.57 12.65 -5.43
N ARG A 172 -1.69 12.30 -6.37
CA ARG A 172 -1.76 11.09 -7.18
C ARG A 172 -0.51 10.25 -6.97
N LEU A 173 -0.68 9.02 -6.49
CA LEU A 173 0.37 8.00 -6.52
C LEU A 173 0.29 7.23 -7.85
N LEU A 174 1.40 7.05 -8.56
CA LEU A 174 1.52 6.19 -9.73
C LEU A 174 2.48 5.05 -9.40
N LEU A 175 2.05 3.80 -9.58
CA LEU A 175 2.84 2.60 -9.31
C LEU A 175 3.05 1.78 -10.57
N ALA A 176 4.29 1.38 -10.85
CA ALA A 176 4.66 0.49 -11.95
C ALA A 176 4.69 -0.97 -11.47
N LEU A 177 3.50 -1.57 -11.32
CA LEU A 177 3.39 -2.97 -10.89
C LEU A 177 3.81 -3.92 -12.02
N PRO A 178 4.49 -5.05 -11.72
CA PRO A 178 5.10 -5.94 -12.73
C PRO A 178 4.12 -6.60 -13.70
N ARG A 179 2.81 -6.56 -13.41
CA ARG A 179 1.74 -7.15 -14.23
C ARG A 179 0.45 -6.33 -14.21
N ALA A 180 0.50 -5.01 -14.00
CA ALA A 180 -0.72 -4.21 -14.00
C ALA A 180 -1.17 -3.83 -15.40
N GLU A 181 -2.49 -3.72 -15.58
CA GLU A 181 -3.10 -3.03 -16.71
C GLU A 181 -3.00 -1.51 -16.49
N GLY A 182 -1.79 -0.97 -16.62
CA GLY A 182 -1.49 0.46 -16.46
C GLY A 182 -0.98 0.87 -15.07
N GLN A 183 -0.90 2.18 -14.85
CA GLN A 183 -0.44 2.73 -13.58
C GLN A 183 -1.59 2.74 -12.56
N ALA A 184 -1.32 2.21 -11.37
CA ALA A 184 -2.30 2.22 -10.30
C ALA A 184 -2.27 3.54 -9.53
N GLY A 185 -3.44 4.19 -9.44
CA GLY A 185 -3.65 5.55 -8.92
C GLY A 185 -4.29 5.59 -7.53
N ILE A 186 -3.83 6.47 -6.63
CA ILE A 186 -4.62 6.87 -5.45
C ILE A 186 -4.77 8.38 -5.41
N LYS A 187 -6.01 8.86 -5.25
CA LYS A 187 -6.38 10.27 -5.09
C LYS A 187 -6.78 10.54 -3.64
N LEU A 188 -6.09 11.46 -2.98
CA LEU A 188 -6.50 11.95 -1.66
C LEU A 188 -7.66 12.95 -1.80
N SER A 189 -8.57 12.92 -0.83
CA SER A 189 -9.61 13.95 -0.69
C SER A 189 -9.03 15.25 -0.10
N SER A 190 -9.76 16.34 -0.27
CA SER A 190 -9.41 17.66 0.27
C SER A 190 -9.26 17.66 1.80
N GLU A 191 -10.10 16.90 2.51
CA GLU A 191 -10.07 16.78 3.98
C GLU A 191 -8.84 16.02 4.47
N GLN A 192 -8.50 14.89 3.83
CA GLN A 192 -7.31 14.12 4.15
C GLN A 192 -6.02 14.94 3.93
N PHE A 193 -6.01 15.80 2.92
CA PHE A 193 -4.90 16.70 2.69
C PHE A 193 -4.82 17.80 3.77
N ASP A 194 -5.94 18.41 4.15
CA ASP A 194 -5.96 19.47 5.18
C ASP A 194 -5.48 18.93 6.54
N GLU A 195 -5.89 17.71 6.89
CA GLU A 195 -5.40 17.01 8.07
C GLU A 195 -3.88 16.82 8.03
N LEU A 196 -3.34 16.37 6.90
CA LEU A 196 -1.89 16.21 6.73
C LEU A 196 -1.14 17.56 6.75
N ALA A 197 -1.68 18.57 6.09
CA ALA A 197 -1.10 19.92 6.03
C ALA A 197 -1.07 20.56 7.43
N SER A 198 -2.14 20.40 8.21
CA SER A 198 -2.22 20.92 9.59
C SER A 198 -1.13 20.36 10.51
N ARG A 199 -0.61 19.16 10.22
CA ARG A 199 0.45 18.49 10.98
C ARG A 199 1.85 18.76 10.43
N THR A 200 1.97 19.42 9.28
CA THR A 200 3.25 19.63 8.61
C THR A 200 3.72 21.09 8.81
N PRO A 201 4.80 21.35 9.57
CA PRO A 201 5.16 22.71 10.01
C PRO A 201 5.26 23.77 8.93
N GLN A 202 5.81 23.43 7.76
CA GLN A 202 5.96 24.38 6.64
C GLN A 202 4.62 24.88 6.05
N TRP A 203 3.49 24.25 6.38
CA TRP A 203 2.13 24.61 5.94
C TRP A 203 1.30 25.25 7.04
N MET A 204 1.76 25.14 8.28
CA MET A 204 1.13 25.83 9.39
C MET A 204 1.27 27.35 9.23
N PRO A 205 0.29 28.14 9.70
CA PRO A 205 0.44 29.57 9.90
C PRO A 205 1.75 29.91 10.65
N PRO A 206 2.37 31.07 10.41
CA PRO A 206 3.66 31.43 11.02
C PRO A 206 3.70 31.24 12.55
N ALA A 207 2.63 31.63 13.25
CA ALA A 207 2.53 31.48 14.71
C ALA A 207 2.53 30.01 15.17
N GLU A 208 1.77 29.15 14.49
CA GLU A 208 1.69 27.71 14.80
C GLU A 208 2.99 27.00 14.46
N ARG A 209 3.60 27.34 13.32
CA ARG A 209 4.91 26.84 12.90
C ARG A 209 5.99 27.18 13.93
N LEU A 210 5.99 28.41 14.44
CA LEU A 210 6.89 28.82 15.51
C LEU A 210 6.68 28.02 16.78
N ALA A 211 5.44 27.71 17.16
CA ALA A 211 5.16 26.91 18.34
C ALA A 211 5.79 25.51 18.22
N VAL A 212 5.63 24.84 17.07
CA VAL A 212 6.22 23.52 16.83
C VAL A 212 7.75 23.57 16.87
N TYR A 213 8.37 24.52 16.14
CA TYR A 213 9.83 24.62 16.14
C TYR A 213 10.40 25.03 17.50
N ARG A 214 9.67 25.81 18.30
CA ARG A 214 10.10 26.17 19.67
C ARG A 214 10.09 24.96 20.59
N GLU A 215 9.09 24.08 20.50
CA GLU A 215 9.08 22.84 21.27
C GLU A 215 10.19 21.88 20.81
N GLU A 216 10.42 21.75 19.49
CA GLU A 216 11.57 20.99 18.95
C GLU A 216 12.90 21.54 19.47
N LEU A 217 13.08 22.87 19.42
CA LEU A 217 14.29 23.54 19.91
C LEU A 217 14.48 23.35 21.41
N LYS A 218 13.41 23.50 22.20
CA LYS A 218 13.45 23.32 23.66
C LYS A 218 13.88 21.90 24.01
N ALA A 219 13.33 20.88 23.35
CA ALA A 219 13.73 19.49 23.57
C ALA A 219 15.22 19.26 23.27
N ARG A 220 15.74 19.81 22.16
CA ARG A 220 17.17 19.72 21.80
C ARG A 220 18.07 20.41 22.82
N LEU A 221 17.71 21.62 23.23
CA LEU A 221 18.49 22.38 24.22
C LEU A 221 18.49 21.73 25.60
N LEU A 222 17.38 21.10 26.01
CA LEU A 222 17.30 20.33 27.26
C LEU A 222 18.15 19.05 27.21
N ALA A 223 18.31 18.46 26.04
CA ALA A 223 19.19 17.31 25.81
C ALA A 223 20.67 17.70 25.60
N GLU A 224 21.01 18.98 25.72
CA GLU A 224 22.35 19.54 25.43
C GLU A 224 22.85 19.24 24.00
N ASP A 225 21.93 18.98 23.06
CA ASP A 225 22.22 18.74 21.66
C ASP A 225 22.34 20.07 20.90
N ASP A 226 23.42 20.81 21.20
CA ASP A 226 23.66 22.13 20.61
C ASP A 226 23.83 22.07 19.08
N ALA A 227 24.42 20.99 18.54
CA ALA A 227 24.60 20.79 17.10
C ALA A 227 23.27 20.51 16.39
N GLY A 228 22.44 19.61 16.94
CA GLY A 228 21.11 19.29 16.41
C GLY A 228 20.10 20.42 16.60
N ALA A 229 20.34 21.37 17.51
CA ALA A 229 19.54 22.58 17.67
C ALA A 229 19.74 23.60 16.53
N LEU A 230 20.92 23.64 15.89
CA LEU A 230 21.25 24.67 14.88
C LEU A 230 20.27 24.71 13.69
N PRO A 231 19.91 23.58 13.05
CA PRO A 231 18.92 23.60 11.98
C PRO A 231 17.56 24.12 12.45
N VAL A 232 17.20 23.93 13.72
CA VAL A 232 15.93 24.41 14.28
C VAL A 232 15.95 25.91 14.48
N PHE A 233 17.08 26.49 14.92
CA PHE A 233 17.25 27.94 14.95
C PHE A 233 17.08 28.57 13.56
N GLU A 234 17.66 27.95 12.53
CA GLU A 234 17.53 28.40 11.14
C GLU A 234 16.06 28.33 10.65
N LYS A 235 15.36 27.23 10.94
CA LYS A 235 13.92 27.09 10.67
C LYS A 235 13.08 28.19 11.33
N ILE A 236 13.36 28.52 12.59
CA ILE A 236 12.65 29.58 13.33
C ILE A 236 12.94 30.95 12.73
N ALA A 237 14.20 31.24 12.40
CA ALA A 237 14.59 32.51 11.78
C ALA A 237 13.94 32.70 10.40
N ALA A 238 13.80 31.62 9.62
CA ALA A 238 13.17 31.63 8.31
C ALA A 238 11.66 31.92 8.34
N VAL A 239 10.99 31.84 9.50
CA VAL A 239 9.57 32.20 9.61
C VAL A 239 9.33 33.70 9.43
N GLY A 240 10.34 34.54 9.68
CA GLY A 240 10.28 35.99 9.44
C GLY A 240 9.52 36.80 10.49
N GLU A 241 9.06 36.16 11.56
CA GLU A 241 8.42 36.82 12.71
C GLU A 241 9.46 37.47 13.65
N PRO A 242 9.11 38.54 14.39
CA PRO A 242 10.00 39.15 15.37
C PRO A 242 10.38 38.14 16.48
N LEU A 243 11.68 37.97 16.70
CA LEU A 243 12.21 37.04 17.70
C LEU A 243 12.72 37.77 18.94
N PRO A 244 12.47 37.26 20.16
CA PRO A 244 12.95 37.87 21.38
C PRO A 244 14.48 37.79 21.43
N ALA A 245 15.14 38.77 22.03
CA ALA A 245 16.61 38.82 22.05
C ALA A 245 17.27 37.58 22.67
N VAL A 246 16.60 36.93 23.64
CA VAL A 246 17.05 35.65 24.24
C VAL A 246 17.23 34.54 23.20
N PHE A 247 16.45 34.54 22.11
CA PHE A 247 16.62 33.61 21.00
C PHE A 247 17.99 33.80 20.33
N THR A 248 18.34 35.04 19.99
CA THR A 248 19.62 35.41 19.38
C THR A 248 20.79 35.00 20.27
N TYR A 249 20.66 35.18 21.59
CA TYR A 249 21.65 34.73 22.57
C TYR A 249 21.84 33.20 22.55
N ARG A 250 20.74 32.44 22.67
CA ARG A 250 20.79 30.97 22.70
C ARG A 250 21.32 30.38 21.40
N TRP A 251 20.99 30.98 20.26
CA TRP A 251 21.55 30.61 18.97
C TRP A 251 23.05 30.83 18.93
N GLY A 252 23.52 32.00 19.37
CA GLY A 252 24.94 32.31 19.48
C GLY A 252 25.68 31.30 20.35
N LEU A 253 25.15 30.98 21.53
CA LEU A 253 25.76 29.95 22.40
C LEU A 253 25.82 28.57 21.75
N SER A 254 24.75 28.12 21.10
CA SER A 254 24.70 26.80 20.47
C SER A 254 25.74 26.71 19.34
N LEU A 255 25.91 27.77 18.55
CA LEU A 255 26.96 27.87 17.54
C LEU A 255 28.37 27.81 18.15
N MET A 256 28.61 28.53 19.25
CA MET A 256 29.89 28.51 19.96
C MET A 256 30.25 27.09 20.43
N LYS A 257 29.29 26.39 21.04
CA LYS A 257 29.49 25.03 21.56
C LYS A 257 29.62 23.98 20.46
N ALA A 258 28.96 24.16 19.33
CA ALA A 258 29.09 23.31 18.15
C ALA A 258 30.37 23.60 17.32
N GLY A 259 31.28 24.46 17.81
CA GLY A 259 32.55 24.78 17.15
C GLY A 259 32.46 25.83 16.04
N ARG A 260 31.27 26.37 15.73
CA ARG A 260 31.05 27.45 14.75
C ARG A 260 31.29 28.83 15.39
N SER A 261 32.52 29.05 15.85
CA SER A 261 32.86 30.18 16.72
C SER A 261 32.70 31.56 16.07
N GLU A 262 33.01 31.71 14.78
CA GLU A 262 32.87 33.01 14.10
C GLU A 262 31.40 33.45 14.03
N GLU A 263 30.53 32.54 13.59
CA GLU A 263 29.09 32.78 13.50
C GLU A 263 28.47 32.97 14.89
N GLY A 264 28.88 32.17 15.86
CA GLY A 264 28.43 32.29 17.25
C GLY A 264 28.80 33.66 17.84
N ARG A 265 30.01 34.15 17.59
CA ARG A 265 30.44 35.51 18.01
C ARG A 265 29.57 36.58 17.38
N ALA A 266 29.30 36.50 16.08
CA ALA A 266 28.46 37.46 15.38
C ALA A 266 27.04 37.50 15.97
N LYS A 267 26.44 36.34 16.29
CA LYS A 267 25.12 36.27 16.95
C LYS A 267 25.14 36.83 18.37
N LEU A 268 26.16 36.55 19.18
CA LEU A 268 26.29 37.10 20.53
C LEU A 268 26.48 38.62 20.54
N GLN A 269 27.22 39.16 19.55
CA GLN A 269 27.33 40.61 19.36
C GLN A 269 25.99 41.23 18.95
N ALA A 270 25.25 40.58 18.05
CA ALA A 270 23.91 41.02 17.65
C ALA A 270 22.95 41.02 18.85
N TYR A 271 23.01 40.00 19.72
CA TYR A 271 22.25 39.97 20.96
C TYR A 271 22.56 41.17 21.86
N LEU A 272 23.84 41.47 22.12
CA LEU A 272 24.23 42.62 22.95
C LEU A 272 23.75 43.95 22.37
N LYS A 273 23.74 44.08 21.05
CA LYS A 273 23.19 45.25 20.35
C LYS A 273 21.67 45.35 20.49
N GLN A 274 20.96 44.22 20.42
CA GLN A 274 19.49 44.16 20.47
C GLN A 274 18.94 44.32 21.90
N ALA A 275 19.53 43.64 22.88
CA ALA A 275 19.03 43.56 24.26
C ALA A 275 19.57 44.67 25.17
N GLY A 276 20.69 45.31 24.77
CA GLY A 276 21.35 46.34 25.56
C GLY A 276 22.26 45.81 26.67
N ALA A 277 23.00 46.72 27.29
CA ALA A 277 24.11 46.39 28.18
C ALA A 277 23.72 45.76 29.53
N GLN A 278 22.44 45.86 29.92
CA GLN A 278 21.88 45.40 31.20
C GLN A 278 20.95 44.18 31.05
N ALA A 279 20.92 43.54 29.87
CA ALA A 279 20.08 42.36 29.67
C ALA A 279 20.54 41.17 30.55
N PRO A 280 19.62 40.26 30.93
CA PRO A 280 19.92 39.15 31.86
C PRO A 280 21.13 38.29 31.47
N ASP A 281 21.35 38.06 30.17
CA ASP A 281 22.46 37.24 29.67
C ASP A 281 23.64 38.07 29.13
N ALA A 282 23.64 39.40 29.28
CA ALA A 282 24.65 40.28 28.68
C ALA A 282 26.06 40.01 29.22
N GLU A 283 26.19 39.75 30.52
CA GLU A 283 27.48 39.44 31.12
C GLU A 283 28.02 38.09 30.64
N ALA A 284 27.16 37.06 30.60
CA ALA A 284 27.50 35.74 30.11
C ALA A 284 27.93 35.77 28.64
N ALA A 285 27.20 36.50 27.78
CA ALA A 285 27.58 36.71 26.38
C ALA A 285 28.97 37.36 26.24
N ARG A 286 29.28 38.39 27.05
CA ARG A 286 30.61 39.04 27.05
C ARG A 286 31.73 38.09 27.48
N ARG A 287 31.47 37.21 28.47
CA ARG A 287 32.45 36.20 28.90
C ARG A 287 32.77 35.24 27.75
N TRP A 288 31.77 34.74 27.04
CA TRP A 288 31.96 33.89 25.85
C TRP A 288 32.75 34.58 24.74
N LEU A 289 32.46 35.85 24.45
CA LEU A 289 33.18 36.63 23.44
C LEU A 289 34.66 36.88 23.82
N LYS A 290 34.96 37.06 25.11
CA LYS A 290 36.34 37.19 25.60
C LYS A 290 37.10 35.87 25.54
N ALA A 291 36.48 34.77 25.97
CA ALA A 291 37.11 33.46 26.03
C ALA A 291 37.51 32.90 24.65
N THR A 292 36.83 33.34 23.60
CA THR A 292 37.01 32.84 22.22
C THR A 292 37.59 33.89 21.28
N ALA A 293 38.21 34.95 21.81
CA ALA A 293 38.86 35.97 20.99
C ALA A 293 39.96 35.32 20.12
N PRO A 294 40.04 35.64 18.82
CA PRO A 294 41.17 35.21 18.00
C PRO A 294 42.45 35.76 18.63
N ARG A 295 43.43 34.88 18.83
CA ARG A 295 44.78 35.27 19.26
C ARG A 295 45.52 35.95 18.12
#